data_AF-A0A4R4S4E0-F1
#
_entry.id   AF-A0A4R4S4E0-F1
#
_cell.length_a   1.000
_cell.length_b   1.000
_cell.length_c   1.000
_cell.angle_alpha   90.00
_cell.angle_beta   90.00
_cell.angle_gamma   90.00
#
_symmetry.space_group_name_H-M   'P 1'
#
loop_
_entity.id
_entity.type
_entity.pdbx_description
1 polymer ?
#
loop_
_entity_poly.entity_id
_entity_poly.type
_entity_poly.pdbx_seq_one_letter_code
_entity_poly.pdbx_strand_id
1 'polypeptide(L)'
;MESAGTSEASPARQWRVPPVLPAVKLVGAAALVGLGLLFADGDRVRLVLAGVVAAGLAGWALRDLLAPVRLAVDPAGITVVRGFAGRRRLDWAAIEAITVDRRPRLGLSTEVLEIDAGESLHLFGRYDLDAPPGGVADALRAARPCSTGPDRASRSA
;
A
#
# COMPACT_ATOMS: atom_id res chain seq x y z
N MET A 1 43.91 4.51 -10.64
CA MET A 1 43.40 3.23 -10.10
C MET A 1 42.34 3.60 -9.06
N GLU A 2 41.23 4.23 -9.45
CA GLU A 2 40.11 3.72 -10.26
C GLU A 2 39.39 2.57 -9.59
N SER A 3 38.22 2.90 -9.01
CA SER A 3 37.02 2.08 -8.73
C SER A 3 36.33 2.69 -7.51
N ALA A 4 35.06 3.05 -7.48
CA ALA A 4 34.01 3.12 -8.47
C ALA A 4 32.95 4.04 -7.85
N GLY A 5 32.32 4.89 -8.64
CA GLY A 5 31.20 5.70 -8.18
C GLY A 5 30.04 4.79 -7.76
N THR A 6 29.70 4.78 -6.48
CA THR A 6 28.34 4.49 -6.06
C THR A 6 27.52 5.72 -6.43
N SER A 7 26.85 5.69 -7.58
CA SER A 7 25.68 6.54 -7.80
C SER A 7 24.76 6.35 -6.60
N GLU A 8 24.65 7.36 -5.74
CA GLU A 8 23.61 7.42 -4.71
C GLU A 8 22.28 7.50 -5.46
N ALA A 9 21.73 6.34 -5.78
CA ALA A 9 20.37 6.20 -6.25
C ALA A 9 19.47 6.79 -5.16
N SER A 10 18.83 7.92 -5.47
CA SER A 10 17.92 8.64 -4.56
C SER A 10 16.99 7.65 -3.83
N PRO A 11 16.82 7.76 -2.50
CA PRO A 11 16.32 6.66 -1.69
C PRO A 11 14.88 6.32 -2.05
N ALA A 12 14.69 5.08 -2.53
CA ALA A 12 13.36 4.53 -2.76
C ALA A 12 12.55 4.56 -1.45
N ARG A 13 11.40 5.23 -1.46
CA ARG A 13 10.50 5.33 -0.30
C ARG A 13 9.33 4.37 -0.47
N GLN A 14 8.93 3.71 0.60
CA GLN A 14 7.88 2.70 0.60
C GLN A 14 6.86 2.96 1.71
N TRP A 15 5.59 2.71 1.39
CA TRP A 15 4.47 2.76 2.32
C TRP A 15 3.85 1.38 2.43
N ARG A 16 3.56 0.99 3.67
CA ARG A 16 3.16 -0.36 4.01
C ARG A 16 1.86 -0.36 4.80
N VAL A 17 1.15 -1.48 4.79
CA VAL A 17 0.02 -1.72 5.68
C VAL A 17 0.52 -1.75 7.14
N PRO A 18 -0.19 -1.13 8.10
CA PRO A 18 0.22 -1.17 9.50
C PRO A 18 0.16 -2.60 10.04
N PRO A 19 1.22 -3.09 10.72
CA PRO A 19 1.30 -4.47 11.20
C PRO A 19 0.28 -4.79 12.31
N VAL A 20 -0.35 -3.76 12.91
CA VAL A 20 -1.39 -3.93 13.92
C VAL A 20 -2.63 -4.64 13.37
N LEU A 21 -2.97 -4.42 12.09
CA LEU A 21 -4.16 -5.03 11.48
C LEU A 21 -4.03 -6.57 11.34
N PRO A 22 -2.94 -7.13 10.77
CA PRO A 22 -2.74 -8.58 10.78
C PRO A 22 -2.57 -9.13 12.20
N ALA A 23 -1.92 -8.40 13.12
CA ALA A 23 -1.77 -8.85 14.51
C ALA A 23 -3.12 -9.04 15.21
N VAL A 24 -4.04 -8.08 15.09
CA VAL A 24 -5.40 -8.18 15.68
C VAL A 24 -6.17 -9.37 15.11
N LYS A 25 -6.04 -9.65 13.81
CA LYS A 25 -6.68 -10.82 13.17
C LYS A 25 -6.15 -12.14 13.72
N LEU A 26 -4.84 -12.24 13.90
CA LEU A 26 -4.21 -13.44 14.47
C LEU A 26 -4.62 -13.66 15.93
N VAL A 27 -4.69 -12.59 16.73
CA VAL A 27 -5.20 -12.65 18.10
C VAL A 27 -6.66 -13.09 18.12
N GLY A 28 -7.52 -12.53 17.26
CA GLY A 28 -8.91 -12.94 17.12
C GLY A 28 -9.05 -14.41 16.69
N ALA A 29 -8.23 -14.87 15.75
CA ALA A 29 -8.19 -16.27 15.33
C ALA A 29 -7.81 -17.20 16.49
N ALA A 30 -6.76 -16.87 17.25
CA ALA A 30 -6.34 -17.63 18.42
C ALA A 30 -7.42 -17.65 19.51
N ALA A 31 -8.11 -16.53 19.75
CA ALA A 31 -9.22 -16.45 20.69
C ALA A 31 -10.39 -17.35 20.29
N LEU A 32 -10.75 -17.39 19.00
CA LEU A 32 -11.81 -18.27 18.50
C LEU A 32 -11.47 -19.74 18.65
N VAL A 33 -10.22 -20.13 18.38
CA VAL A 33 -9.74 -21.50 18.63
C VAL A 33 -9.82 -21.82 20.12
N GLY A 34 -9.32 -20.93 20.99
CA GLY A 34 -9.39 -21.11 22.43
C GLY A 34 -10.82 -21.26 22.95
N LEU A 35 -11.74 -20.42 22.48
CA LEU A 35 -13.16 -20.48 22.84
C LEU A 35 -13.81 -21.78 22.33
N GLY A 36 -13.49 -22.19 21.11
CA GLY A 36 -13.93 -23.46 20.56
C GLY A 36 -13.49 -24.63 21.44
N LEU A 37 -12.22 -24.67 21.84
CA LEU A 37 -11.67 -25.72 22.70
C LEU A 37 -12.28 -25.71 24.10
N LEU A 38 -12.39 -24.54 24.73
CA LEU A 38 -12.89 -24.40 26.10
C LEU A 38 -14.36 -24.79 26.24
N PHE A 39 -15.16 -24.46 25.23
CA PHE A 39 -16.60 -24.64 25.32
C PHE A 39 -17.11 -25.81 24.48
N ALA A 40 -16.27 -26.57 23.76
CA ALA A 40 -16.73 -27.60 22.83
C ALA A 40 -17.71 -28.60 23.45
N ASP A 41 -17.58 -28.94 24.74
CA ASP A 41 -18.42 -29.91 25.45
C ASP A 41 -18.58 -31.25 24.68
N GLY A 42 -17.55 -31.64 23.90
CA GLY A 42 -17.59 -32.83 23.04
C GLY A 42 -18.26 -32.64 21.67
N ASP A 43 -18.85 -31.47 21.39
CA ASP A 43 -19.42 -31.11 20.10
C ASP A 43 -18.32 -30.82 19.07
N ARG A 44 -18.08 -31.83 18.22
CA ARG A 44 -17.12 -31.74 17.11
C ARG A 44 -17.50 -30.67 16.08
N VAL A 45 -18.78 -30.38 15.91
CA VAL A 45 -19.25 -29.39 14.92
C VAL A 45 -18.78 -28.00 15.32
N ARG A 46 -18.91 -27.63 16.59
CA ARG A 46 -18.43 -26.33 17.11
C ARG A 46 -16.92 -26.17 16.99
N LEU A 47 -16.15 -27.22 17.24
CA LEU A 47 -14.70 -27.20 17.04
C LEU A 47 -14.32 -26.99 15.58
N VAL A 48 -14.96 -27.71 14.66
CA VAL A 48 -14.72 -27.57 13.22
C VAL A 48 -15.07 -26.15 12.75
N LEU A 49 -16.22 -25.61 13.17
CA LEU A 49 -16.62 -24.24 12.82
C LEU A 49 -15.62 -23.20 13.35
N ALA A 50 -15.21 -23.30 14.61
CA ALA A 50 -14.20 -22.42 15.19
C ALA A 50 -12.87 -22.49 14.41
N GLY A 51 -12.44 -23.71 14.06
CA GLY A 51 -11.24 -23.94 13.24
C GLY A 51 -11.34 -23.33 11.84
N VAL A 52 -12.47 -23.48 11.16
CA VAL A 52 -12.70 -22.91 9.82
C VAL A 52 -12.66 -21.37 9.86
N VAL A 53 -13.32 -20.75 10.84
CA VAL A 53 -13.30 -19.28 10.98
C VAL A 53 -11.88 -18.79 11.31
N ALA A 54 -11.19 -19.47 12.23
CA ALA A 54 -9.80 -19.14 12.57
C ALA A 54 -8.86 -19.28 11.37
N ALA A 55 -9.01 -20.33 10.57
CA ALA A 55 -8.22 -20.53 9.34
C ALA A 55 -8.51 -19.43 8.31
N GLY A 56 -9.77 -19.02 8.15
CA GLY A 56 -10.14 -17.88 7.30
C GLY A 56 -9.48 -16.57 7.75
N LEU A 57 -9.52 -16.27 9.04
CA LEU A 57 -8.86 -15.09 9.62
C LEU A 57 -7.33 -15.14 9.47
N ALA A 58 -6.71 -16.30 9.72
CA ALA A 58 -5.28 -16.49 9.58
C ALA A 58 -4.83 -16.34 8.12
N GLY A 59 -5.57 -16.93 7.16
CA GLY A 59 -5.30 -16.76 5.73
C GLY A 59 -5.44 -15.29 5.29
N TRP A 60 -6.44 -14.57 5.82
CA TRP A 60 -6.61 -13.15 5.54
C TRP A 60 -5.51 -12.28 6.17
N ALA A 61 -5.06 -12.60 7.38
CA ALA A 61 -3.92 -11.94 8.01
C ALA A 61 -2.62 -12.20 7.22
N LEU A 62 -2.40 -13.44 6.79
CA LEU A 62 -1.23 -13.82 6.01
C LEU A 62 -1.18 -13.09 4.67
N ARG A 63 -2.32 -12.90 4.01
CA ARG A 63 -2.42 -12.05 2.79
C ARG A 63 -1.82 -10.67 3.03
N ASP A 64 -2.19 -10.03 4.13
CA ASP A 64 -1.75 -8.67 4.43
C ASP A 64 -0.28 -8.61 4.84
N LEU A 65 0.26 -9.70 5.39
CA LEU A 65 1.68 -9.86 5.70
C LEU A 65 2.54 -10.13 4.46
N LEU A 66 2.02 -10.83 3.45
CA LEU A 66 2.77 -11.20 2.24
C LEU A 66 2.87 -10.06 1.21
N ALA A 67 1.90 -9.13 1.20
CA ALA A 67 1.93 -7.95 0.35
C ALA A 67 1.88 -6.65 1.17
N PRO A 68 2.87 -6.42 2.08
CA PRO A 68 2.80 -5.32 3.03
C PRO A 68 3.05 -3.98 2.34
N VAL A 69 3.94 -3.93 1.33
CA VAL A 69 4.24 -2.72 0.56
C VAL A 69 3.13 -2.50 -0.48
N ARG A 70 2.25 -1.54 -0.23
CA ARG A 70 1.15 -1.18 -1.13
C ARG A 70 1.58 -0.14 -2.18
N LEU A 71 2.52 0.71 -1.81
CA LEU A 71 3.02 1.80 -2.63
C LEU A 71 4.51 1.98 -2.41
N ALA A 72 5.28 2.09 -3.47
CA ALA A 72 6.68 2.48 -3.43
C ALA A 72 6.97 3.51 -4.52
N VAL A 73 7.92 4.40 -4.26
CA VAL A 73 8.36 5.42 -5.21
C VAL A 73 9.87 5.33 -5.36
N ASP A 74 10.32 5.49 -6.60
CA ASP A 74 11.72 5.48 -7.00
C ASP A 74 11.95 6.51 -8.13
N PRO A 75 13.21 6.75 -8.54
CA PRO A 75 13.51 7.75 -9.57
C PRO A 75 12.87 7.49 -10.94
N ALA A 76 12.54 6.24 -11.28
CA ALA A 76 11.92 5.94 -12.58
C ALA A 76 10.39 5.87 -12.51
N GLY A 77 9.78 5.74 -11.33
CA GLY A 77 8.33 5.80 -11.20
C GLY A 77 7.77 5.40 -9.84
N ILE A 78 6.50 5.01 -9.88
CA ILE A 78 5.73 4.52 -8.72
C ILE A 78 5.43 3.05 -8.93
N THR A 79 5.72 2.22 -7.94
CA THR A 79 5.29 0.81 -7.91
C THR A 79 4.05 0.66 -7.04
N VAL A 80 2.97 0.16 -7.63
CA VAL A 80 1.68 -0.11 -6.98
C VAL A 80 1.40 -1.61 -6.95
N VAL A 81 0.63 -2.06 -5.97
CA VAL A 81 0.09 -3.44 -5.96
C VAL A 81 -1.15 -3.51 -6.84
N ARG A 82 -1.18 -4.50 -7.75
CA ARG A 82 -2.34 -4.88 -8.56
C ARG A 82 -2.88 -6.22 -8.11
N GLY A 83 -4.16 -6.27 -7.76
CA GLY A 83 -4.82 -7.49 -7.31
C GLY A 83 -4.33 -7.94 -5.93
N PHE A 84 -4.03 -9.24 -5.77
CA PHE A 84 -3.75 -9.83 -4.46
C PHE A 84 -2.29 -9.67 -4.02
N ALA A 85 -1.35 -9.78 -4.97
CA ALA A 85 0.10 -9.68 -4.72
C ALA A 85 0.90 -9.20 -5.95
N GLY A 86 0.23 -8.93 -7.08
CA GLY A 86 0.91 -8.46 -8.29
C GLY A 86 1.51 -7.08 -8.04
N ARG A 87 2.69 -6.80 -8.57
CA ARG A 87 3.29 -5.46 -8.54
C ARG A 87 3.33 -4.92 -9.96
N ARG A 88 2.91 -3.66 -10.12
CA ARG A 88 3.01 -2.95 -11.39
C ARG A 88 3.77 -1.66 -11.16
N ARG A 89 4.77 -1.41 -12.00
CA ARG A 89 5.46 -0.14 -12.06
C ARG A 89 4.73 0.79 -13.03
N LEU A 90 4.54 2.03 -12.60
CA LEU A 90 3.98 3.14 -13.37
C LEU A 90 5.11 4.15 -13.55
N ASP A 91 5.53 4.36 -14.79
CA ASP A 91 6.56 5.36 -15.08
C ASP A 91 6.02 6.77 -14.85
N TRP A 92 6.89 7.71 -14.49
CA TRP A 92 6.50 9.11 -14.24
C TRP A 92 5.80 9.79 -15.41
N ALA A 93 6.10 9.37 -16.64
CA ALA A 93 5.46 9.85 -17.86
C ALA A 93 4.03 9.32 -18.04
N ALA A 94 3.72 8.15 -17.47
CA ALA A 94 2.38 7.55 -17.53
C ALA A 94 1.45 8.10 -16.44
N ILE A 95 1.99 8.75 -15.39
CA ILE A 95 1.20 9.31 -14.30
C ILE A 95 0.65 10.67 -14.71
N GLU A 96 -0.67 10.74 -14.89
CA GLU A 96 -1.37 11.95 -15.29
C GLU A 96 -1.63 12.85 -14.07
N ALA A 97 -2.12 12.27 -12.97
CA ALA A 97 -2.47 13.01 -11.77
C ALA A 97 -2.14 12.27 -10.47
N ILE A 98 -1.81 13.05 -9.44
CA ILE A 98 -1.69 12.60 -8.04
C ILE A 98 -2.55 13.53 -7.20
N THR A 99 -3.73 13.07 -6.82
CA THR A 99 -4.75 13.84 -6.09
C THR A 99 -5.03 13.22 -4.73
N VAL A 100 -5.64 14.01 -3.84
CA VAL A 100 -6.09 13.53 -2.54
C VAL A 100 -7.55 13.93 -2.40
N ASP A 101 -8.45 12.95 -2.43
CA ASP A 101 -9.86 13.19 -2.13
C ASP A 101 -10.04 13.24 -0.61
N ARG A 102 -10.71 14.30 -0.13
CA ARG A 102 -11.06 14.48 1.28
C ARG A 102 -12.55 14.57 1.40
N ARG A 103 -13.15 13.60 2.09
CA ARG A 103 -14.60 13.57 2.31
C ARG A 103 -14.91 13.58 3.81
N PRO A 104 -15.61 14.60 4.32
CA PRO A 104 -16.10 14.58 5.69
C PRO A 104 -17.31 13.64 5.79
N ARG A 105 -17.28 12.65 6.69
CA ARG A 105 -18.43 11.81 7.05
C ARG A 105 -18.49 11.63 8.56
N LEU A 106 -19.65 11.94 9.16
CA LEU A 106 -19.94 11.67 10.58
C LEU A 106 -18.86 12.21 11.56
N GLY A 107 -18.30 13.39 11.27
CA GLY A 107 -17.21 13.98 12.08
C GLY A 107 -15.82 13.36 11.88
N LEU A 108 -15.69 12.36 10.99
CA LEU A 108 -14.44 11.75 10.58
C LEU A 108 -14.08 12.22 9.16
N SER A 109 -12.86 12.70 8.96
CA SER A 109 -12.33 12.97 7.61
C SER A 109 -11.74 11.70 7.04
N THR A 110 -12.33 11.17 5.98
CA THR A 110 -11.71 10.11 5.19
C THR A 110 -10.90 10.75 4.08
N GLU A 111 -9.59 10.50 4.08
CA GLU A 111 -8.69 10.90 3.00
C GLU A 111 -8.32 9.68 2.16
N VAL A 112 -8.27 9.86 0.84
CA VAL A 112 -7.84 8.84 -0.13
C VAL A 112 -6.83 9.47 -1.07
N LEU A 113 -5.67 8.82 -1.23
CA LEU A 113 -4.69 9.15 -2.26
C LEU A 113 -5.13 8.51 -3.57
N GLU A 114 -5.15 9.30 -4.63
CA GLU A 114 -5.49 8.87 -5.97
C GLU A 114 -4.27 9.04 -6.88
N ILE A 115 -3.93 7.98 -7.61
CA ILE A 115 -2.90 8.00 -8.64
C ILE A 115 -3.55 7.61 -9.95
N ASP A 116 -3.65 8.57 -10.84
CA ASP A 116 -4.20 8.39 -12.18
C ASP A 116 -3.07 8.16 -13.17
N ALA A 117 -3.17 7.06 -13.94
CA ALA A 117 -2.27 6.72 -15.02
C ALA A 117 -3.00 6.56 -16.37
N GLY A 118 -4.08 7.33 -16.56
CA GLY A 118 -4.92 7.37 -17.75
C GLY A 118 -5.90 6.20 -17.82
N GLU A 119 -5.38 5.01 -18.12
CA GLU A 119 -6.19 3.78 -18.24
C GLU A 119 -6.37 3.05 -16.90
N SER A 120 -5.76 3.55 -15.82
CA SER A 120 -5.87 2.95 -14.50
C SER A 120 -5.82 3.98 -13.38
N LEU A 121 -6.82 3.92 -12.50
CA LEU A 121 -6.91 4.71 -11.28
C LEU A 121 -6.58 3.84 -10.07
N HIS A 122 -5.62 4.27 -9.25
CA HIS A 122 -5.21 3.59 -8.03
C HIS A 122 -5.57 4.42 -6.80
N LEU A 123 -6.37 3.83 -5.91
CA LEU A 123 -6.85 4.46 -4.69
C LEU A 123 -6.17 3.85 -3.46
N PHE A 124 -5.67 4.69 -2.55
CA PHE A 124 -5.03 4.25 -1.31
C PHE A 124 -5.55 5.02 -0.10
N GLY A 125 -6.06 4.31 0.90
CA GLY A 125 -6.46 4.90 2.17
C GLY A 125 -5.33 4.97 3.18
N ARG A 126 -5.57 5.60 4.33
CA ARG A 126 -4.61 5.67 5.45
C ARG A 126 -4.13 4.28 5.91
N TYR A 127 -5.03 3.29 5.95
CA TYR A 127 -4.70 1.93 6.39
C TYR A 127 -3.90 1.14 5.34
N ASP A 128 -3.86 1.58 4.08
CA ASP A 128 -3.00 0.96 3.08
C ASP A 128 -1.58 1.50 3.11
N LEU A 129 -1.42 2.76 3.55
CA LEU A 129 -0.16 3.49 3.49
C LEU A 129 0.56 3.56 4.85
N ASP A 130 -0.15 3.30 5.95
CA ASP A 130 0.28 3.58 7.33
C ASP A 130 0.80 5.03 7.51
N ALA A 131 0.22 5.94 6.73
CA ALA A 131 0.60 7.34 6.67
C ALA A 131 -0.60 8.20 6.21
N PRO A 132 -0.65 9.49 6.57
CA PRO A 132 -1.67 10.41 6.03
C PRO A 132 -1.55 10.50 4.50
N PRO A 133 -2.63 10.24 3.73
CA PRO A 133 -2.62 10.31 2.26
C PRO A 133 -2.08 11.62 1.70
N GLY A 134 -2.39 12.75 2.34
CA GLY A 134 -1.81 14.05 2.01
C GLY A 134 -0.28 14.07 2.01
N GLY A 135 0.33 13.61 3.10
CA GLY A 135 1.79 13.58 3.23
C GLY A 135 2.45 12.59 2.27
N VAL A 136 1.76 11.51 1.91
CA VAL A 136 2.22 10.59 0.86
C VAL A 136 2.19 11.28 -0.51
N ALA A 137 1.10 11.97 -0.85
CA ALA A 137 1.00 12.71 -2.10
C ALA A 137 2.13 13.73 -2.26
N ASP A 138 2.45 14.47 -1.19
CA ASP A 138 3.54 15.45 -1.20
C ASP A 138 4.91 14.78 -1.41
N ALA A 139 5.14 13.64 -0.77
CA ALA A 139 6.36 12.86 -0.98
C ALA A 139 6.48 12.33 -2.42
N LEU A 140 5.38 11.88 -3.03
CA LEU A 140 5.36 11.44 -4.42
C LEU A 140 5.65 12.61 -5.38
N ARG A 141 5.03 13.76 -5.16
CA ARG A 141 5.25 14.96 -5.99
C ARG A 141 6.69 15.46 -5.88
N ALA A 142 7.28 15.42 -4.69
CA ALA A 142 8.68 15.79 -4.47
C ALA A 142 9.66 14.82 -5.16
N ALA A 143 9.28 13.54 -5.31
CA ALA A 143 10.09 12.54 -6.02
C ALA A 143 9.92 12.60 -7.54
N ARG A 144 8.88 13.28 -8.05
CA ARG A 144 8.63 13.39 -9.48
C ARG A 144 9.76 14.18 -10.15
N PRO A 145 10.43 13.64 -11.17
CA PRO A 145 11.44 14.38 -11.92
C PRO A 145 10.83 15.64 -12.51
N CYS A 146 11.50 16.78 -12.34
CA CYS A 146 11.13 17.99 -13.04
C CYS A 146 11.27 17.71 -14.54
N SER A 147 10.19 17.83 -15.31
CA SER A 147 10.28 17.77 -16.76
C SER A 147 11.03 19.01 -17.24
N THR A 148 12.35 18.89 -17.43
CA THR A 148 13.11 19.89 -18.17
C THR A 148 12.61 19.83 -19.61
N GLY A 149 11.66 20.70 -19.95
CA GLY A 149 11.24 20.88 -21.34
C GLY A 149 12.43 21.27 -22.22
N PRO A 150 12.46 20.87 -23.50
CA PRO A 150 13.56 21.22 -24.39
C PRO A 150 13.73 22.75 -24.43
N ASP A 151 14.97 23.16 -24.20
CA ASP A 151 15.45 24.52 -24.17
C ASP A 151 14.92 25.33 -25.38
N ARG A 152 14.21 26.43 -25.11
CA ARG A 152 13.67 27.36 -26.12
C ARG A 152 14.78 28.16 -26.82
N ALA A 153 16.05 27.91 -26.52
CA ALA A 153 17.21 28.65 -27.02
C ALA A 153 17.50 28.52 -28.53
N SER A 154 16.74 27.77 -29.33
CA SER A 154 16.99 27.64 -30.78
C SER A 154 16.07 28.47 -31.69
N ARG A 155 15.24 29.37 -31.16
CA ARG A 155 14.28 30.15 -31.97
C ARG A 155 14.71 31.58 -32.31
N SER A 156 16.00 31.89 -32.18
CA SER A 156 16.58 33.18 -32.56
C SER A 156 17.94 32.97 -33.23
N ALA A 157 17.92 32.56 -34.50
CA ALA A 157 19.01 32.71 -35.45
C ALA A 157 18.44 32.77 -36.87
#